data_AF-A0A975G3N2-F1
#
_entry.id   AF-A0A975G3N2-F1
#
_cell.length_a   1.000
_cell.length_b   1.000
_cell.length_c   1.000
_cell.angle_alpha   90.00
_cell.angle_beta   90.00
_cell.angle_gamma   90.00
#
_symmetry.space_group_name_H-M   'P 1'
#
loop_
_entity.id
_entity.type
_entity.pdbx_description
1 polymer ?
#
loop_
_entity_poly.entity_id
_entity_poly.type
_entity_poly.pdbx_seq_one_letter_code
_entity_poly.pdbx_strand_id
1 'polypeptide(L)'
;MTIESTPPEIATGQELEIRFDSNLCIHARFCVLSAPDVFKANTPGEWIYPDAMNAPALAAVARNCPSGAITYRAADPVLEEPCPPVNLLRIRQDGPYAFNAQIVLAGETEPSTRRTLCRCGASNNKPYCDGSHVRVGFEATGEPPAGDRRPLSPRDGPLEVTPLRDGPLEVRGPLEMVSGTGRTFATSVHCLLCRCGCSSSKPYCDGTHASNGFTDRNGCETLAASSVDPAPSLAEWAGGREAFVRLTEAFYAKVPNDPLLALVFAHMPRDHAVHVADFIAEVFGGPTEYSGSGGSHTGMIRKHLGRAITDDHRRRWVELMIATADEAGLPTDPAFRDAFVAYLEWGSRLAVINSAPGVPPPEGDWPMPAWGWGPPRGPG
;
A
#
# COMPACT_ATOMS: atom_id res chain seq x y z
N MET A 1 -3.10 -2.94 -25.18
CA MET A 1 -2.34 -1.76 -24.76
C MET A 1 -1.17 -2.24 -23.95
N THR A 2 0.04 -2.12 -24.49
CA THR A 2 1.28 -2.26 -23.71
C THR A 2 1.32 -1.12 -22.71
N ILE A 3 1.28 -1.43 -21.42
CA ILE A 3 1.51 -0.45 -20.37
C ILE A 3 2.98 -0.04 -20.53
N GLU A 4 3.24 1.23 -20.84
CA GLU A 4 4.61 1.75 -20.85
C GLU A 4 5.15 1.65 -19.43
N SER A 5 6.21 0.85 -19.22
CA SER A 5 6.82 0.68 -17.91
C SER A 5 7.54 1.96 -17.52
N THR A 6 7.21 2.50 -16.34
CA THR A 6 7.90 3.69 -15.84
C THR A 6 9.35 3.33 -15.54
N PRO A 7 10.35 4.09 -16.04
CA PRO A 7 11.75 3.81 -15.71
C PRO A 7 11.96 3.99 -14.20
N PRO A 8 12.80 3.16 -13.56
CA PRO A 8 12.98 3.29 -12.12
C PRO A 8 13.72 4.57 -11.74
N GLU A 9 13.26 5.17 -10.65
CA GLU A 9 13.86 6.36 -10.06
C GLU A 9 15.18 5.98 -9.39
N ILE A 10 16.18 6.85 -9.51
CA ILE A 10 17.51 6.65 -8.95
C ILE A 10 17.83 7.84 -8.05
N ALA A 11 18.25 7.56 -6.82
CA ALA A 11 18.75 8.55 -5.87
C ALA A 11 20.15 8.15 -5.41
N THR A 12 21.13 8.99 -5.71
CA THR A 12 22.55 8.72 -5.44
C THR A 12 22.97 9.43 -4.15
N GLY A 13 23.40 8.67 -3.15
CA GLY A 13 24.09 9.19 -1.96
C GLY A 13 25.60 8.97 -2.04
N GLN A 14 26.29 9.23 -0.94
CA GLN A 14 27.75 9.09 -0.82
C GLN A 14 28.20 7.63 -0.86
N GLU A 15 27.47 6.73 -0.19
CA GLU A 15 27.84 5.32 -0.03
C GLU A 15 26.92 4.36 -0.79
N LEU A 16 25.65 4.75 -1.00
CA LEU A 16 24.62 3.95 -1.65
C LEU A 16 23.90 4.73 -2.75
N GLU A 17 23.67 4.07 -3.87
CA GLU A 17 22.68 4.48 -4.86
C GLU A 17 21.41 3.66 -4.66
N ILE A 18 20.29 4.32 -4.37
CA ILE A 18 18.99 3.68 -4.19
C ILE A 18 18.23 3.73 -5.51
N ARG A 19 17.64 2.60 -5.90
CA ARG A 19 16.76 2.47 -7.06
C ARG A 19 15.36 2.12 -6.60
N PHE A 20 14.35 2.80 -7.14
CA PHE A 20 12.94 2.54 -6.90
C PHE A 20 12.19 2.26 -8.21
N ASP A 21 11.65 1.04 -8.34
CA ASP A 21 10.80 0.63 -9.45
C ASP A 21 9.33 0.66 -9.03
N SER A 22 8.61 1.68 -9.47
CA SER A 22 7.18 1.87 -9.16
C SER A 22 6.31 0.76 -9.73
N ASN A 23 6.71 0.12 -10.83
CA ASN A 23 5.95 -0.98 -11.42
C ASN A 23 5.97 -2.23 -10.53
N LEU A 24 6.98 -2.38 -9.68
CA LEU A 24 7.10 -3.51 -8.75
C LEU A 24 6.53 -3.19 -7.36
N CYS A 25 6.21 -1.93 -7.06
CA CYS A 25 5.83 -1.52 -5.72
C CYS A 25 4.44 -2.04 -5.34
N ILE A 26 4.38 -2.89 -4.30
CA ILE A 26 3.10 -3.32 -3.71
C ILE A 26 2.61 -2.40 -2.59
N HIS A 27 3.24 -1.24 -2.44
CA HIS A 27 2.97 -0.26 -1.38
C HIS A 27 2.88 -0.86 0.03
N ALA A 28 3.74 -1.84 0.34
CA ALA A 28 3.83 -2.44 1.67
C ALA A 28 4.35 -1.48 2.76
N ARG A 29 4.75 -0.25 2.39
CA ARG A 29 5.22 0.83 3.28
C ARG A 29 6.43 0.51 4.17
N PHE A 30 7.08 -0.64 4.00
CA PHE A 30 8.23 -1.03 4.81
C PHE A 30 9.35 0.03 4.80
N CYS A 31 9.62 0.63 3.63
CA CYS A 31 10.64 1.67 3.47
C CYS A 31 10.34 2.94 4.29
N VAL A 32 9.14 3.52 4.10
CA VAL A 32 8.74 4.78 4.77
C VAL A 32 8.56 4.60 6.27
N LEU A 33 8.21 3.40 6.73
CA LEU A 33 8.07 3.11 8.17
C LEU A 33 9.42 2.82 8.84
N SER A 34 10.38 2.23 8.11
CA SER A 34 11.68 1.86 8.67
C SER A 34 12.75 2.96 8.53
N ALA A 35 12.59 3.86 7.55
CA ALA A 35 13.51 4.97 7.30
C ALA A 35 12.75 6.23 6.80
N PRO A 36 11.94 6.87 7.67
CA PRO A 36 11.10 8.01 7.29
C PRO A 36 11.89 9.26 6.86
N ASP A 37 13.13 9.42 7.33
CA ASP A 37 14.00 10.54 6.92
C ASP A 37 14.65 10.32 5.54
N VAL A 38 14.79 9.05 5.13
CA VAL A 38 15.27 8.65 3.80
C VAL A 38 14.12 8.65 2.79
N PHE A 39 12.99 8.02 3.11
CA PHE A 39 11.86 7.85 2.20
C PHE A 39 10.69 8.75 2.59
N LYS A 40 10.68 9.97 2.06
CA LYS A 40 9.66 11.00 2.31
C LYS A 40 8.48 10.86 1.34
N ALA A 41 7.78 9.73 1.41
CA ALA A 41 6.61 9.50 0.55
C ALA A 41 5.56 10.62 0.68
N ASN A 42 4.86 10.90 -0.42
CA ASN A 42 3.85 11.96 -0.51
C ASN A 42 4.38 13.39 -0.30
N THR A 43 5.67 13.63 -0.57
CA THR A 43 6.23 14.98 -0.64
C THR A 43 6.43 15.41 -2.09
N PRO A 44 6.19 16.68 -2.45
CA PRO A 44 6.51 17.18 -3.78
C PRO A 44 8.02 17.14 -4.04
N GLY A 45 8.42 16.72 -5.24
CA GLY A 45 9.81 16.69 -5.66
C GLY A 45 10.56 15.42 -5.24
N GLU A 46 11.84 15.57 -4.92
CA GLU A 46 12.68 14.46 -4.45
C GLU A 46 12.14 13.88 -3.14
N TRP A 47 12.06 12.55 -3.07
CA TRP A 47 11.50 11.86 -1.92
C TRP A 47 12.41 10.76 -1.36
N ILE A 48 13.54 10.48 -2.00
CA ILE A 48 14.55 9.50 -1.56
C ILE A 48 15.85 10.25 -1.23
N TYR A 49 16.28 10.19 0.02
CA TYR A 49 17.46 10.89 0.55
C TYR A 49 18.43 9.86 1.17
N PRO A 50 19.30 9.20 0.36
CA PRO A 50 20.11 8.08 0.84
C PRO A 50 21.03 8.43 2.01
N ASP A 51 21.57 9.66 2.03
CA ASP A 51 22.52 10.12 3.06
C ASP A 51 21.84 10.49 4.40
N ALA A 52 20.51 10.41 4.49
CA ALA A 52 19.79 10.64 5.75
C ALA A 52 19.90 9.45 6.73
N MET A 53 20.53 8.35 6.33
CA MET A 53 20.78 7.16 7.14
C MET A 53 22.13 6.56 6.77
N ASN A 54 22.81 5.92 7.72
CA ASN A 54 24.05 5.20 7.43
C ASN A 54 23.81 4.03 6.46
N ALA A 55 24.80 3.75 5.60
CA ALA A 55 24.67 2.76 4.53
C ALA A 55 24.27 1.34 5.00
N PRO A 56 24.84 0.76 6.06
CA PRO A 56 24.42 -0.57 6.53
C PRO A 56 22.93 -0.65 6.91
N ALA A 57 22.42 0.37 7.60
CA ALA A 57 21.02 0.42 8.00
C ALA A 57 20.09 0.62 6.79
N LEU A 58 20.46 1.52 5.88
CA LEU A 58 19.66 1.76 4.67
C LEU A 58 19.65 0.54 3.74
N ALA A 59 20.77 -0.16 3.58
CA ALA A 59 20.85 -1.43 2.86
C ALA A 59 19.95 -2.50 3.50
N ALA A 60 19.84 -2.55 4.83
CA ALA A 60 18.90 -3.45 5.51
C ALA A 60 17.43 -3.08 5.23
N VAL A 61 17.07 -1.80 5.22
CA VAL A 61 15.72 -1.35 4.85
C VAL A 61 15.40 -1.72 3.40
N ALA A 62 16.33 -1.49 2.48
CA ALA A 62 16.19 -1.85 1.08
C ALA A 62 15.96 -3.36 0.91
N ARG A 63 16.76 -4.22 1.55
CA ARG A 63 16.64 -5.70 1.54
C ARG A 63 15.29 -6.22 2.06
N ASN A 64 14.63 -5.45 2.91
CA ASN A 64 13.31 -5.82 3.46
C ASN A 64 12.14 -5.38 2.58
N CYS A 65 12.36 -4.70 1.45
CA CYS A 65 11.30 -4.43 0.49
C CYS A 65 10.76 -5.76 -0.10
N PRO A 66 9.50 -6.15 0.18
CA PRO A 66 9.01 -7.51 -0.14
C PRO A 66 8.90 -7.79 -1.64
N SER A 67 8.66 -6.77 -2.46
CA SER A 67 8.55 -6.92 -3.91
C SER A 67 9.86 -6.73 -4.66
N GLY A 68 10.92 -6.27 -3.97
CA GLY A 68 12.16 -5.86 -4.63
C GLY A 68 12.02 -4.55 -5.42
N ALA A 69 10.98 -3.75 -5.17
CA ALA A 69 10.82 -2.43 -5.78
C ALA A 69 11.91 -1.45 -5.34
N ILE A 70 12.41 -1.58 -4.11
CA ILE A 70 13.60 -0.86 -3.63
C ILE A 70 14.79 -1.81 -3.71
N THR A 71 15.79 -1.42 -4.49
CA THR A 71 17.11 -2.04 -4.56
C THR A 71 18.18 -0.97 -4.38
N TYR A 72 19.44 -1.39 -4.28
CA TYR A 72 20.55 -0.47 -4.14
C TYR A 72 21.81 -1.01 -4.81
N ARG A 73 22.72 -0.08 -5.14
CA ARG A 73 24.14 -0.37 -5.39
C ARG A 73 24.95 0.25 -4.27
N ALA A 74 25.92 -0.49 -3.77
CA ALA A 74 26.84 -0.01 -2.75
C ALA A 74 28.20 0.28 -3.35
N ALA A 75 28.87 1.32 -2.84
CA ALA A 75 30.28 1.58 -3.17
C ALA A 75 31.20 0.53 -2.52
N ASP A 76 30.87 0.08 -1.31
CA ASP A 76 31.57 -0.99 -0.61
C ASP A 76 30.96 -2.36 -0.96
N PRO A 77 31.74 -3.29 -1.56
CA PRO A 77 31.29 -4.66 -1.85
C PRO A 77 30.76 -5.43 -0.63
N VAL A 78 31.20 -5.09 0.59
CA VAL A 78 30.72 -5.73 1.83
C VAL A 78 29.23 -5.50 2.05
N LEU A 79 28.68 -4.42 1.49
CA LEU A 79 27.26 -4.07 1.60
C LEU A 79 26.40 -4.62 0.46
N GLU A 80 26.99 -5.29 -0.54
CA GLU A 80 26.21 -5.88 -1.65
C GLU A 80 25.10 -6.80 -1.13
N GLU A 81 23.97 -6.80 -1.83
CA GLU A 81 22.84 -7.65 -1.45
C GLU A 81 23.19 -9.12 -1.70
N PRO A 82 23.28 -9.96 -0.64
CA PRO A 82 23.66 -11.34 -0.82
C PRO A 82 22.52 -12.14 -1.45
N CYS A 83 22.87 -13.18 -2.21
CA CYS A 83 21.92 -14.19 -2.62
C CYS A 83 21.29 -14.85 -1.37
N PRO A 84 19.96 -15.03 -1.33
CA PRO A 84 19.32 -15.76 -0.24
C PRO A 84 19.89 -17.18 -0.09
N PRO A 85 20.19 -17.65 1.14
CA PRO A 85 20.75 -18.98 1.39
C PRO A 85 19.72 -20.11 1.27
N VAL A 86 18.44 -19.75 1.11
CA VAL A 86 17.33 -20.67 0.86
C VAL A 86 16.39 -19.98 -0.11
N ASN A 87 15.99 -20.68 -1.16
CA ASN A 87 14.93 -20.22 -2.04
C ASN A 87 13.57 -20.41 -1.36
N LEU A 88 12.91 -19.30 -1.03
CA LEU A 88 11.67 -19.27 -0.29
C LEU A 88 10.53 -18.74 -1.13
N LEU A 89 9.38 -19.41 -1.04
CA LEU A 89 8.08 -18.85 -1.40
C LEU A 89 7.23 -18.72 -0.14
N ARG A 90 6.84 -17.50 0.22
CA ARG A 90 5.88 -17.24 1.30
C ARG A 90 4.50 -16.96 0.74
N ILE A 91 3.50 -17.61 1.32
CA ILE A 91 2.09 -17.43 0.98
C ILE A 91 1.40 -16.68 2.12
N ARG A 92 0.69 -15.62 1.80
CA ARG A 92 -0.16 -14.89 2.77
C ARG A 92 -1.62 -15.24 2.56
N GLN A 93 -2.39 -15.20 3.65
CA GLN A 93 -3.85 -15.24 3.60
C GLN A 93 -4.33 -14.17 2.62
N ASP A 94 -5.15 -14.58 1.65
CA ASP A 94 -5.77 -13.68 0.66
C ASP A 94 -4.78 -12.85 -0.19
N GLY A 95 -3.49 -13.16 -0.07
CA GLY A 95 -2.41 -12.34 -0.59
C GLY A 95 -1.68 -12.96 -1.77
N PRO A 96 -0.64 -12.27 -2.28
CA PRO A 96 0.20 -12.74 -3.38
C PRO A 96 1.21 -13.82 -2.95
N TYR A 97 1.96 -14.30 -3.93
CA TYR A 97 3.18 -15.09 -3.73
C TYR A 97 4.38 -14.18 -3.51
N ALA A 98 5.06 -14.29 -2.36
CA ALA A 98 6.29 -13.54 -2.08
C ALA A 98 7.51 -14.47 -2.19
N PHE A 99 8.28 -14.29 -3.26
CA PHE A 99 9.51 -15.04 -3.51
C PHE A 99 10.72 -14.33 -2.90
N ASN A 100 11.62 -15.09 -2.29
CA ASN A 100 12.95 -14.66 -1.88
C ASN A 100 13.97 -15.75 -2.25
N ALA A 101 14.69 -15.56 -3.34
CA ALA A 101 15.54 -16.57 -3.99
C ALA A 101 16.49 -15.88 -4.99
N GLN A 102 17.36 -16.60 -5.68
CA GLN A 102 17.98 -16.11 -6.92
C GLN A 102 16.99 -16.28 -8.09
N ILE A 103 16.03 -15.36 -8.21
CA ILE A 103 14.89 -15.49 -9.11
C ILE A 103 15.31 -15.13 -10.54
N VAL A 104 15.10 -16.05 -11.47
CA VAL A 104 15.19 -15.82 -12.92
C VAL A 104 13.76 -15.83 -13.46
N LEU A 105 13.14 -14.64 -13.54
CA LEU A 105 11.76 -14.50 -14.03
C LEU A 105 11.77 -14.33 -15.55
N ALA A 106 11.00 -15.16 -16.27
CA ALA A 106 10.90 -15.07 -17.72
C ALA A 106 10.41 -13.67 -18.15
N GLY A 107 11.21 -12.98 -18.98
CA GLY A 107 10.97 -11.61 -19.42
C GLY A 107 11.82 -10.55 -18.70
N GLU A 108 12.51 -10.90 -17.62
CA GLU A 108 13.55 -10.05 -17.01
C GLU A 108 14.93 -10.41 -17.57
N THR A 109 15.81 -9.42 -17.67
CA THR A 109 17.19 -9.62 -18.18
C THR A 109 18.18 -10.01 -17.09
N GLU A 110 17.88 -9.66 -15.84
CA GLU A 110 18.79 -9.87 -14.70
C GLU A 110 18.07 -10.62 -13.58
N PRO A 111 18.75 -11.51 -12.84
CA PRO A 111 18.19 -12.14 -11.67
C PRO A 111 17.82 -11.12 -10.58
N SER A 112 16.86 -11.47 -9.75
CA SER A 112 16.46 -10.67 -8.60
C SER A 112 16.38 -11.50 -7.34
N THR A 113 16.52 -10.86 -6.18
CA THR A 113 16.45 -11.55 -4.89
C THR A 113 15.02 -11.69 -4.37
N ARG A 114 14.11 -10.85 -4.85
CA ARG A 114 12.76 -10.64 -4.31
C ARG A 114 11.76 -10.29 -5.42
N ARG A 115 10.64 -11.01 -5.47
CA ARG A 115 9.48 -10.70 -6.34
C ARG A 115 8.18 -11.04 -5.63
N THR A 116 7.20 -10.16 -5.77
CA THR A 116 5.83 -10.44 -5.32
C THR A 116 4.92 -10.64 -6.53
N LEU A 117 4.46 -11.88 -6.74
CA LEU A 117 3.69 -12.29 -7.92
C LEU A 117 2.21 -12.51 -7.60
N CYS A 118 1.36 -12.20 -8.57
CA CYS A 118 -0.08 -12.30 -8.45
C CYS A 118 -0.52 -13.76 -8.21
N ARG A 119 -1.38 -13.95 -7.20
CA ARG A 119 -2.06 -15.23 -6.91
C ARG A 119 -3.56 -15.19 -7.23
N CYS A 120 -4.13 -13.98 -7.28
CA CYS A 120 -5.56 -13.74 -7.40
C CYS A 120 -6.07 -13.64 -8.83
N GLY A 121 -5.23 -13.65 -9.86
CA GLY A 121 -5.65 -13.49 -11.26
C GLY A 121 -6.06 -12.07 -11.70
N ALA A 122 -6.35 -11.16 -10.77
CA ALA A 122 -6.94 -9.85 -11.07
C ALA A 122 -5.94 -8.69 -11.23
N SER A 123 -4.63 -8.90 -11.02
CA SER A 123 -3.64 -7.83 -11.17
C SER A 123 -3.63 -7.24 -12.59
N ASN A 124 -3.54 -5.92 -12.73
CA ASN A 124 -3.36 -5.27 -14.02
C ASN A 124 -1.90 -5.28 -14.49
N ASN A 125 -0.97 -5.64 -13.60
CA ASN A 125 0.46 -5.73 -13.88
C ASN A 125 0.97 -7.18 -13.84
N LYS A 126 0.17 -8.15 -14.31
CA LYS A 126 0.55 -9.57 -14.29
C LYS A 126 1.89 -9.79 -15.06
N PRO A 127 2.80 -10.62 -14.54
CA PRO A 127 2.63 -11.55 -13.41
C PRO A 127 2.81 -10.92 -12.02
N TYR A 128 3.19 -9.65 -11.91
CA TYR A 128 3.39 -8.96 -10.64
C TYR A 128 2.07 -8.70 -9.91
N CYS A 129 2.15 -8.61 -8.59
CA CYS A 129 1.02 -8.15 -7.78
C CYS A 129 0.97 -6.62 -7.77
N ASP A 130 -0.22 -6.05 -7.97
CA ASP A 130 -0.49 -4.60 -7.89
C ASP A 130 -1.46 -4.25 -6.74
N GLY A 131 -1.74 -5.22 -5.86
CA GLY A 131 -2.72 -5.08 -4.77
C GLY A 131 -4.17 -5.35 -5.16
N SER A 132 -4.49 -5.68 -6.42
CA SER A 132 -5.87 -5.93 -6.87
C SER A 132 -6.61 -7.02 -6.10
N HIS A 133 -5.89 -7.95 -5.45
CA HIS A 133 -6.47 -9.00 -4.59
C HIS A 133 -7.37 -8.45 -3.47
N VAL A 134 -7.07 -7.27 -2.92
CA VAL A 134 -7.91 -6.62 -1.91
C VAL A 134 -9.24 -6.16 -2.53
N ARG A 135 -9.16 -5.46 -3.67
CA ARG A 135 -10.32 -4.91 -4.37
C ARG A 135 -11.30 -5.99 -4.84
N VAL A 136 -10.79 -7.14 -5.29
CA VAL A 136 -11.61 -8.24 -5.77
C VAL A 136 -11.99 -9.25 -4.68
N GLY A 137 -11.72 -8.94 -3.40
CA GLY A 137 -12.06 -9.83 -2.28
C GLY A 137 -11.48 -11.23 -2.46
N PHE A 138 -10.24 -11.35 -2.91
CA PHE A 138 -9.66 -12.65 -3.22
C PHE A 138 -9.53 -13.51 -1.97
N GLU A 139 -10.28 -14.61 -1.91
CA GLU A 139 -10.21 -15.56 -0.80
C GLU A 139 -9.32 -16.77 -1.13
N ALA A 140 -8.24 -16.93 -0.36
CA ALA A 140 -7.45 -18.15 -0.39
C ALA A 140 -6.55 -18.27 0.85
N THR A 141 -6.57 -19.47 1.44
CA THR A 141 -5.79 -19.80 2.63
C THR A 141 -4.30 -19.42 2.50
N GLY A 142 -3.78 -18.82 3.58
CA GLY A 142 -2.35 -18.64 3.85
C GLY A 142 -1.71 -19.84 4.57
N GLU A 143 -2.52 -20.85 4.91
CA GLU A 143 -2.14 -22.07 5.60
C GLU A 143 -2.48 -23.31 4.75
N PRO A 144 -1.74 -23.57 3.66
CA PRO A 144 -1.98 -24.76 2.86
C PRO A 144 -1.76 -26.05 3.67
N PRO A 145 -2.43 -27.15 3.29
CA PRO A 145 -2.17 -28.48 3.82
C PRO A 145 -0.69 -28.87 3.70
N ALA A 146 -0.25 -29.78 4.56
CA ALA A 146 1.09 -30.34 4.47
C ALA A 146 1.28 -31.11 3.16
N GLY A 147 2.38 -30.84 2.45
CA GLY A 147 2.85 -31.62 1.30
C GLY A 147 4.16 -32.35 1.62
N ASP A 148 4.92 -32.69 0.58
CA ASP A 148 6.28 -33.22 0.70
C ASP A 148 7.19 -32.18 1.36
N ARG A 149 7.98 -32.58 2.36
CA ARG A 149 8.91 -31.70 3.12
C ARG A 149 10.31 -32.27 3.18
N ARG A 150 10.67 -33.16 2.24
CA ARG A 150 12.02 -33.72 2.16
C ARG A 150 13.04 -32.59 2.01
N PRO A 151 14.10 -32.56 2.83
CA PRO A 151 15.15 -31.55 2.71
C PRO A 151 15.74 -31.54 1.30
N LEU A 152 15.91 -30.33 0.75
CA LEU A 152 16.56 -30.12 -0.53
C LEU A 152 18.07 -29.99 -0.35
N SER A 153 18.84 -30.45 -1.33
CA SER A 153 20.29 -30.29 -1.39
C SER A 153 20.71 -30.11 -2.86
N PRO A 154 21.07 -28.89 -3.30
CA PRO A 154 21.12 -27.62 -2.54
C PRO A 154 19.74 -27.06 -2.17
N ARG A 155 19.70 -26.07 -1.25
CA ARG A 155 18.48 -25.32 -0.84
C ARG A 155 18.36 -23.96 -1.53
N ASP A 156 19.44 -23.53 -2.16
CA ASP A 156 19.67 -22.27 -2.84
C ASP A 156 20.02 -22.51 -4.33
N GLY A 157 20.41 -21.45 -5.02
CA GLY A 157 20.72 -21.44 -6.45
C GLY A 157 19.59 -20.86 -7.29
N PRO A 158 19.72 -20.87 -8.63
CA PRO A 158 18.74 -20.26 -9.52
C PRO A 158 17.34 -20.86 -9.34
N LEU A 159 16.35 -19.98 -9.21
CA LEU A 159 14.93 -20.32 -9.19
C LEU A 159 14.28 -19.72 -10.43
N GLU A 160 14.06 -20.56 -11.44
CA GLU A 160 13.38 -20.15 -12.66
C GLU A 160 11.88 -20.05 -12.41
N VAL A 161 11.31 -18.90 -12.73
CA VAL A 161 9.87 -18.67 -12.65
C VAL A 161 9.38 -18.25 -14.03
N THR A 162 8.51 -19.06 -14.61
CA THR A 162 7.96 -18.83 -15.94
C THR A 162 6.45 -18.68 -15.85
N PRO A 163 5.90 -17.47 -16.02
CA PRO A 163 4.47 -17.28 -16.21
C PRO A 163 4.07 -17.93 -17.54
N LEU A 164 3.38 -19.08 -17.48
CA LEU A 164 2.84 -19.69 -18.69
C LEU A 164 1.71 -18.82 -19.22
N ARG A 165 1.66 -18.67 -20.55
CA ARG A 165 0.61 -17.90 -21.24
C ARG A 165 -0.75 -18.38 -20.78
N ASP A 166 -1.56 -17.45 -20.27
CA ASP A 166 -2.92 -17.70 -19.77
C ASP A 166 -2.99 -18.87 -18.77
N GLY A 167 -1.89 -19.14 -18.06
CA GLY A 167 -1.68 -20.34 -17.26
C GLY A 167 -0.98 -20.10 -15.92
N PRO A 168 -0.55 -21.18 -15.25
CA PRO A 168 0.11 -21.09 -13.94
C PRO A 168 1.49 -20.44 -14.01
N LEU A 169 2.06 -20.16 -12.84
CA LEU A 169 3.50 -19.94 -12.72
C LEU A 169 4.18 -21.31 -12.66
N GLU A 170 4.99 -21.63 -13.67
CA GLU A 170 5.90 -22.76 -13.58
C GLU A 170 7.15 -22.33 -12.81
N VAL A 171 7.48 -23.07 -11.75
CA VAL A 171 8.66 -22.82 -10.94
C VAL A 171 9.59 -24.03 -11.00
N ARG A 172 10.86 -23.81 -11.36
CA ARG A 172 11.91 -24.83 -11.44
C ARG A 172 13.13 -24.41 -10.62
N GLY A 173 13.74 -25.37 -9.94
CA GLY A 173 14.82 -25.14 -8.99
C GLY A 173 14.39 -25.44 -7.55
N PRO A 174 15.34 -25.57 -6.61
CA PRO A 174 15.03 -25.89 -5.22
C PRO A 174 14.18 -24.78 -4.62
N LEU A 175 13.05 -25.12 -4.01
CA LEU A 175 12.11 -24.18 -3.41
C LEU A 175 11.54 -24.74 -2.12
N GLU A 176 11.59 -23.95 -1.06
CA GLU A 176 10.81 -24.19 0.16
C GLU A 176 9.63 -23.25 0.25
N MET A 177 8.45 -23.82 0.47
CA MET A 177 7.21 -23.09 0.55
C MET A 177 6.74 -22.98 2.00
N VAL A 178 6.58 -21.74 2.45
CA VAL A 178 6.22 -21.39 3.82
C VAL A 178 4.87 -20.69 3.85
N SER A 179 4.08 -21.04 4.85
CA SER A 179 2.78 -20.45 5.15
C SER A 179 2.90 -19.03 5.74
N GLY A 180 1.76 -18.38 5.96
CA GLY A 180 1.69 -17.06 6.58
C GLY A 180 2.33 -17.03 7.97
N THR A 181 2.12 -18.10 8.76
CA THR A 181 2.72 -18.26 10.10
C THR A 181 4.21 -18.64 10.08
N GLY A 182 4.79 -18.91 8.90
CA GLY A 182 6.19 -19.31 8.75
C GLY A 182 6.42 -20.82 8.82
N ARG A 183 5.38 -21.64 9.01
CA ARG A 183 5.49 -23.11 8.90
C ARG A 183 5.80 -23.50 7.46
N THR A 184 6.90 -24.22 7.24
CA THR A 184 7.18 -24.89 5.96
C THR A 184 6.13 -25.96 5.72
N PHE A 185 5.34 -25.81 4.67
CA PHE A 185 4.29 -26.76 4.34
C PHE A 185 4.72 -27.73 3.24
N ALA A 186 5.58 -27.30 2.32
CA ALA A 186 6.12 -28.15 1.26
C ALA A 186 7.50 -27.72 0.75
N THR A 187 8.22 -28.63 0.11
CA THR A 187 9.48 -28.45 -0.61
C THR A 187 9.32 -29.01 -2.03
N SER A 188 9.89 -28.36 -3.04
CA SER A 188 9.87 -28.89 -4.41
C SER A 188 11.07 -28.44 -5.23
N VAL A 189 11.40 -29.20 -6.28
CA VAL A 189 12.31 -28.78 -7.36
C VAL A 189 11.56 -28.35 -8.63
N HIS A 190 10.25 -28.64 -8.69
CA HIS A 190 9.36 -28.28 -9.79
C HIS A 190 7.91 -28.21 -9.31
N CYS A 191 7.21 -27.10 -9.56
CA CYS A 191 5.78 -27.01 -9.28
C CYS A 191 5.06 -26.02 -10.21
N LEU A 192 3.75 -26.16 -10.30
CA LEU A 192 2.86 -25.23 -10.99
C LEU A 192 1.99 -24.52 -9.96
N LEU A 193 2.18 -23.22 -9.80
CA LEU A 193 1.41 -22.40 -8.86
C LEU A 193 0.22 -21.75 -9.56
N CYS A 194 -0.96 -21.84 -8.94
CA CYS A 194 -2.16 -21.20 -9.45
C CYS A 194 -1.98 -19.69 -9.44
N ARG A 195 -2.15 -19.08 -10.62
CA ARG A 195 -2.15 -17.63 -10.80
C ARG A 195 -3.54 -17.07 -11.09
N CYS A 196 -4.51 -17.91 -11.45
CA CYS A 196 -5.85 -17.49 -11.84
C CYS A 196 -6.81 -17.25 -10.67
N GLY A 197 -6.40 -17.54 -9.42
CA GLY A 197 -7.25 -17.42 -8.22
C GLY A 197 -8.26 -18.56 -8.01
N CYS A 198 -8.66 -19.29 -9.05
CA CYS A 198 -9.80 -20.23 -8.96
C CYS A 198 -9.44 -21.70 -8.73
N SER A 199 -8.16 -22.07 -8.63
CA SER A 199 -7.80 -23.49 -8.39
C SER A 199 -8.41 -24.00 -7.08
N SER A 200 -8.97 -25.20 -7.08
CA SER A 200 -9.47 -25.87 -5.87
C SER A 200 -8.33 -26.44 -5.02
N SER A 201 -7.14 -26.62 -5.61
CA SER A 201 -5.94 -27.15 -4.95
C SER A 201 -4.89 -26.07 -4.62
N LYS A 202 -5.32 -24.80 -4.49
CA LYS A 202 -4.46 -23.68 -4.12
C LYS A 202 -3.52 -24.06 -2.96
N PRO A 203 -2.21 -23.71 -3.05
CA PRO A 203 -1.62 -22.80 -4.02
C PRO A 203 -1.26 -23.42 -5.38
N TYR A 204 -1.45 -24.73 -5.55
CA TYR A 204 -1.11 -25.41 -6.80
C TYR A 204 -2.17 -25.17 -7.88
N CYS A 205 -1.75 -25.32 -9.13
CA CYS A 205 -2.65 -25.28 -10.26
C CYS A 205 -3.29 -26.67 -10.49
N ASP A 206 -4.61 -26.72 -10.62
CA ASP A 206 -5.39 -27.91 -10.99
C ASP A 206 -5.90 -27.88 -12.45
N GLY A 207 -5.47 -26.89 -13.24
CA GLY A 207 -5.93 -26.70 -14.62
C GLY A 207 -7.19 -25.85 -14.78
N THR A 208 -7.82 -25.38 -13.69
CA THR A 208 -9.05 -24.54 -13.75
C THR A 208 -8.90 -23.29 -14.63
N HIS A 209 -7.67 -22.76 -14.78
CA HIS A 209 -7.39 -21.61 -15.65
C HIS A 209 -7.82 -21.81 -17.12
N ALA A 210 -7.82 -23.05 -17.62
CA ALA A 210 -8.17 -23.35 -19.01
C ALA A 210 -9.67 -23.23 -19.30
N SER A 211 -10.52 -23.32 -18.27
CA SER A 211 -11.98 -23.30 -18.39
C SER A 211 -12.66 -22.12 -17.69
N ASN A 212 -11.92 -21.35 -16.89
CA ASN A 212 -12.46 -20.22 -16.13
C ASN A 212 -12.29 -18.86 -16.83
N GLY A 213 -11.87 -18.85 -18.10
CA GLY A 213 -11.64 -17.64 -18.88
C GLY A 213 -10.43 -16.82 -18.43
N PHE A 214 -9.48 -17.41 -17.70
CA PHE A 214 -8.27 -16.70 -17.27
C PHE A 214 -7.38 -16.30 -18.44
N THR A 215 -6.98 -15.03 -18.49
CA THR A 215 -5.96 -14.54 -19.41
C THR A 215 -4.94 -13.63 -18.72
N ASP A 216 -3.74 -13.53 -19.31
CA ASP A 216 -2.69 -12.61 -18.89
C ASP A 216 -3.11 -11.14 -18.95
N ARG A 217 -4.10 -10.82 -19.78
CA ARG A 217 -4.63 -9.47 -19.91
C ARG A 217 -5.76 -9.21 -18.93
N ASN A 218 -6.84 -9.99 -19.02
CA ASN A 218 -8.13 -9.65 -18.43
C ASN A 218 -8.43 -10.36 -17.10
N GLY A 219 -7.52 -11.21 -16.60
CA GLY A 219 -7.81 -12.04 -15.43
C GLY A 219 -8.83 -13.13 -15.76
N CYS A 220 -9.54 -13.65 -14.76
CA CYS A 220 -10.45 -14.80 -14.88
C CYS A 220 -11.93 -14.36 -14.81
N GLU A 221 -12.78 -14.92 -15.68
CA GLU A 221 -14.22 -14.64 -15.72
C GLU A 221 -14.94 -15.14 -14.46
N THR A 222 -14.52 -16.26 -13.88
CA THR A 222 -15.11 -16.77 -12.62
C THR A 222 -14.85 -15.83 -11.44
N LEU A 223 -13.75 -15.06 -11.45
CA LEU A 223 -13.54 -13.99 -10.49
C LEU A 223 -14.39 -12.76 -10.78
N ALA A 224 -14.80 -12.55 -12.04
CA ALA A 224 -15.74 -11.51 -12.43
C ALA A 224 -17.22 -11.90 -12.16
N ALA A 225 -17.52 -13.19 -12.08
CA ALA A 225 -18.84 -13.75 -11.76
C ALA A 225 -19.14 -13.81 -10.25
N SER A 226 -18.13 -13.68 -9.40
CA SER A 226 -18.34 -13.07 -8.09
C SER A 226 -18.55 -11.59 -8.36
N SER A 227 -19.80 -11.18 -8.48
CA SER A 227 -20.18 -9.77 -8.36
C SER A 227 -19.77 -9.34 -6.95
N VAL A 228 -18.49 -8.98 -6.81
CA VAL A 228 -18.03 -8.17 -5.71
C VAL A 228 -18.68 -6.83 -6.00
N ASP A 229 -19.76 -6.51 -5.28
CA ASP A 229 -20.09 -5.10 -5.08
C ASP A 229 -18.76 -4.42 -4.75
N PRO A 230 -18.35 -3.38 -5.52
CA PRO A 230 -17.07 -2.73 -5.26
C PRO A 230 -16.99 -2.49 -3.76
N ALA A 231 -15.88 -2.92 -3.13
CA ALA A 231 -15.73 -2.81 -1.68
C ALA A 231 -16.24 -1.43 -1.26
N PRO A 232 -17.21 -1.37 -0.33
CA PRO A 232 -17.96 -0.15 -0.04
C PRO A 232 -16.96 0.96 0.24
N SER A 233 -17.21 2.18 -0.22
CA SER A 233 -16.31 3.29 0.04
C SER A 233 -16.07 3.43 1.55
N LEU A 234 -14.97 4.07 1.96
CA LEU A 234 -14.73 4.30 3.39
C LEU A 234 -15.91 5.06 4.02
N ALA A 235 -16.57 5.93 3.24
CA ALA A 235 -17.77 6.60 3.68
C ALA A 235 -18.95 5.64 3.86
N GLU A 236 -19.24 4.79 2.88
CA GLU A 236 -20.30 3.78 2.99
C GLU A 236 -20.07 2.83 4.17
N TRP A 237 -18.84 2.34 4.34
CA TRP A 237 -18.47 1.46 5.44
C TRP A 237 -18.61 2.12 6.81
N ALA A 238 -18.30 3.42 6.91
CA ALA A 238 -18.47 4.20 8.14
C ALA A 238 -19.94 4.41 8.54
N GLY A 239 -20.89 4.18 7.62
CA GLY A 239 -22.31 4.51 7.81
C GLY A 239 -22.73 5.80 7.09
N GLY A 240 -22.02 6.16 6.03
CA GLY A 240 -22.28 7.32 5.18
C GLY A 240 -21.86 8.66 5.79
N ARG A 241 -22.32 9.75 5.16
CA ARG A 241 -22.10 11.13 5.60
C ARG A 241 -22.42 11.35 7.09
N GLU A 242 -23.52 10.77 7.56
CA GLU A 242 -24.00 10.94 8.93
C GLU A 242 -23.01 10.43 9.98
N ALA A 243 -22.16 9.46 9.65
CA ALA A 243 -21.10 9.01 10.55
C ALA A 243 -20.05 10.09 10.78
N PHE A 244 -19.66 10.82 9.73
CA PHE A 244 -18.71 11.91 9.85
C PHE A 244 -19.31 13.15 10.50
N VAL A 245 -20.61 13.40 10.31
CA VAL A 245 -21.33 14.46 11.05
C VAL A 245 -21.26 14.19 12.55
N ARG A 246 -21.61 12.97 13.00
CA ARG A 246 -21.49 12.60 14.43
C ARG A 246 -20.06 12.77 14.95
N LEU A 247 -19.07 12.32 14.18
CA LEU A 247 -17.65 12.45 14.51
C LEU A 247 -17.24 13.92 14.69
N THR A 248 -17.50 14.79 13.70
CA THR A 248 -17.04 16.17 13.74
C THR A 248 -17.82 16.99 14.77
N GLU A 249 -19.12 16.76 14.95
CA GLU A 249 -19.90 17.39 16.02
C GLU A 249 -19.34 17.04 17.40
N ALA A 250 -19.10 15.75 17.67
CA ALA A 250 -18.50 15.31 18.93
C ALA A 250 -17.09 15.85 19.13
N PHE A 251 -16.31 15.96 18.05
CA PHE A 251 -14.93 16.48 18.10
C PHE A 251 -14.93 17.97 18.43
N TYR A 252 -15.67 18.78 17.66
CA TYR A 252 -15.71 20.23 17.84
C TYR A 252 -16.43 20.66 19.12
N ALA A 253 -17.29 19.82 19.71
CA ALA A 253 -17.82 20.04 21.06
C ALA A 253 -16.73 20.01 22.15
N LYS A 254 -15.64 19.25 21.94
CA LYS A 254 -14.52 19.13 22.89
C LYS A 254 -13.48 20.24 22.70
N VAL A 255 -13.29 20.72 21.47
CA VAL A 255 -12.24 21.68 21.08
C VAL A 255 -12.16 22.93 21.98
N PRO A 256 -13.26 23.60 22.38
CA PRO A 256 -13.17 24.78 23.26
C PRO A 256 -12.56 24.51 24.63
N ASN A 257 -12.59 23.26 25.10
CA ASN A 257 -12.04 22.83 26.38
C ASN A 257 -10.64 22.23 26.23
N ASP A 258 -10.10 22.14 25.01
CA ASP A 258 -8.77 21.60 24.76
C ASP A 258 -7.69 22.70 24.87
N PRO A 259 -6.68 22.55 25.75
CA PRO A 259 -5.68 23.60 25.98
C PRO A 259 -4.87 24.03 24.75
N LEU A 260 -4.68 23.12 23.78
CA LEU A 260 -3.90 23.39 22.57
C LEU A 260 -4.78 23.80 21.39
N LEU A 261 -5.95 23.18 21.26
CA LEU A 261 -6.81 23.40 20.08
C LEU A 261 -7.77 24.59 20.25
N ALA A 262 -8.15 24.97 21.48
CA ALA A 262 -9.13 26.03 21.71
C ALA A 262 -8.77 27.36 21.02
N LEU A 263 -7.49 27.75 21.07
CA LEU A 263 -7.02 28.99 20.43
C LEU A 263 -6.99 28.89 18.89
N VAL A 264 -6.65 27.72 18.35
CA VAL A 264 -6.62 27.49 16.89
C VAL A 264 -8.01 27.68 16.28
N PHE A 265 -9.05 27.27 17.01
CA PHE A 265 -10.43 27.28 16.56
C PHE A 265 -11.31 28.39 17.19
N ALA A 266 -10.73 29.34 17.92
CA ALA A 266 -11.47 30.34 18.70
C ALA A 266 -12.49 31.19 17.89
N HIS A 267 -12.27 31.33 16.58
CA HIS A 267 -13.12 32.09 15.67
C HIS A 267 -13.75 31.23 14.58
N MET A 268 -13.92 29.92 14.83
CA MET A 268 -14.54 29.02 13.86
C MET A 268 -16.03 29.37 13.64
N PRO A 269 -16.52 29.33 12.39
CA PRO A 269 -17.95 29.44 12.10
C PRO A 269 -18.79 28.35 12.78
N ARG A 270 -20.08 28.61 13.01
CA ARG A 270 -20.98 27.64 13.68
C ARG A 270 -21.22 26.38 12.86
N ASP A 271 -21.19 26.48 11.55
CA ASP A 271 -21.38 25.40 10.57
C ASP A 271 -20.08 24.63 10.26
N HIS A 272 -18.96 24.99 10.92
CA HIS A 272 -17.65 24.41 10.62
C HIS A 272 -17.61 22.88 10.75
N ALA A 273 -18.26 22.32 11.77
CA ALA A 273 -18.28 20.88 12.00
C ALA A 273 -18.92 20.12 10.82
N VAL A 274 -20.06 20.59 10.32
CA VAL A 274 -20.77 20.00 9.19
C VAL A 274 -19.95 20.15 7.91
N HIS A 275 -19.35 21.32 7.70
CA HIS A 275 -18.52 21.57 6.52
C HIS A 275 -17.29 20.64 6.44
N VAL A 276 -16.68 20.33 7.59
CA VAL A 276 -15.59 19.35 7.67
C VAL A 276 -16.10 17.92 7.50
N ALA A 277 -17.29 17.59 8.00
CA ALA A 277 -17.90 16.27 7.76
C ALA A 277 -18.16 16.03 6.28
N ASP A 278 -18.71 17.02 5.58
CA ASP A 278 -18.98 16.94 4.14
C ASP A 278 -17.68 16.76 3.35
N PHE A 279 -16.62 17.50 3.72
CA PHE A 279 -15.30 17.35 3.12
C PHE A 279 -14.73 15.93 3.32
N ILE A 280 -14.70 15.43 4.56
CA ILE A 280 -14.15 14.10 4.88
C ILE A 280 -14.97 13.00 4.20
N ALA A 281 -16.31 13.10 4.24
CA ALA A 281 -17.19 12.13 3.60
C ALA A 281 -16.93 12.05 2.09
N GLU A 282 -16.84 13.20 1.40
CA GLU A 282 -16.54 13.24 -0.03
C GLU A 282 -15.17 12.64 -0.35
N VAL A 283 -14.14 13.00 0.43
CA VAL A 283 -12.79 12.44 0.27
C VAL A 283 -12.79 10.92 0.41
N PHE A 284 -13.66 10.37 1.26
CA PHE A 284 -13.77 8.93 1.53
C PHE A 284 -14.70 8.20 0.55
N GLY A 285 -15.05 8.84 -0.57
CA GLY A 285 -15.93 8.28 -1.60
C GLY A 285 -17.41 8.34 -1.24
N GLY A 286 -17.80 9.29 -0.40
CA GLY A 286 -19.18 9.62 -0.07
C GLY A 286 -19.78 10.68 -1.01
N PRO A 287 -20.97 11.22 -0.66
CA PRO A 287 -21.66 12.24 -1.45
C PRO A 287 -20.84 13.51 -1.66
N THR A 288 -21.03 14.17 -2.81
CA THR A 288 -20.31 15.40 -3.19
C THR A 288 -20.93 16.68 -2.62
N GLU A 289 -21.36 16.65 -1.35
CA GLU A 289 -22.04 17.80 -0.72
C GLU A 289 -21.08 18.99 -0.50
N TYR A 290 -19.80 18.71 -0.23
CA TYR A 290 -18.80 19.75 -0.04
C TYR A 290 -18.50 20.48 -1.35
N SER A 291 -18.15 19.76 -2.41
CA SER A 291 -17.90 20.38 -3.71
C SER A 291 -19.17 20.92 -4.38
N GLY A 292 -20.31 20.23 -4.20
CA GLY A 292 -21.61 20.65 -4.72
C GLY A 292 -22.12 21.98 -4.15
N SER A 293 -21.72 22.32 -2.91
CA SER A 293 -22.02 23.61 -2.29
C SER A 293 -20.98 24.71 -2.61
N GLY A 294 -20.05 24.45 -3.53
CA GLY A 294 -19.01 25.39 -3.96
C GLY A 294 -17.70 25.31 -3.16
N GLY A 295 -17.54 24.29 -2.31
CA GLY A 295 -16.26 23.97 -1.68
C GLY A 295 -15.24 23.45 -2.71
N SER A 296 -13.95 23.64 -2.42
CA SER A 296 -12.88 23.00 -3.20
C SER A 296 -11.69 22.66 -2.32
N HIS A 297 -10.83 21.76 -2.80
CA HIS A 297 -9.60 21.41 -2.10
C HIS A 297 -8.69 22.64 -1.94
N THR A 298 -8.51 23.40 -3.01
CA THR A 298 -7.80 24.69 -3.01
C THR A 298 -8.40 25.66 -1.99
N GLY A 299 -9.73 25.76 -1.94
CA GLY A 299 -10.46 26.59 -0.98
C GLY A 299 -10.20 26.19 0.47
N MET A 300 -10.19 24.89 0.77
CA MET A 300 -9.87 24.35 2.10
C MET A 300 -8.44 24.71 2.51
N ILE A 301 -7.45 24.54 1.63
CA ILE A 301 -6.05 24.89 1.92
C ILE A 301 -5.91 26.39 2.24
N ARG A 302 -6.60 27.26 1.50
CA ARG A 302 -6.59 28.71 1.78
C ARG A 302 -7.09 29.06 3.19
N LYS A 303 -7.97 28.25 3.79
CA LYS A 303 -8.46 28.47 5.17
C LYS A 303 -7.40 28.17 6.24
N HIS A 304 -6.38 27.39 5.90
CA HIS A 304 -5.30 27.00 6.79
C HIS A 304 -4.10 27.98 6.74
N LEU A 305 -3.98 28.80 5.70
CA LEU A 305 -2.88 29.76 5.54
C LEU A 305 -2.78 30.73 6.72
N GLY A 306 -1.55 30.96 7.18
CA GLY A 306 -1.26 31.94 8.24
C GLY A 306 -1.80 31.58 9.63
N ARG A 307 -2.24 30.34 9.84
CA ARG A 307 -2.77 29.86 11.14
C ARG A 307 -1.67 29.45 12.13
N ALA A 308 -0.41 29.35 11.69
CA ALA A 308 0.73 28.94 12.52
C ALA A 308 0.46 27.64 13.31
N ILE A 309 -0.07 26.62 12.63
CA ILE A 309 -0.35 25.30 13.21
C ILE A 309 1.00 24.61 13.42
N THR A 310 1.29 24.19 14.66
CA THR A 310 2.53 23.52 15.05
C THR A 310 2.33 21.99 15.03
N ASP A 311 3.43 21.24 15.11
CA ASP A 311 3.36 19.78 15.30
C ASP A 311 2.67 19.36 16.60
N ASP A 312 2.73 20.18 17.66
CA ASP A 312 1.97 19.93 18.89
C ASP A 312 0.47 20.06 18.66
N HIS A 313 0.02 21.11 17.96
CA HIS A 313 -1.38 21.24 17.55
C HIS A 313 -1.81 20.05 16.68
N ARG A 314 -0.96 19.65 15.72
CA ARG A 314 -1.21 18.52 14.82
C ARG A 314 -1.39 17.21 15.57
N ARG A 315 -0.43 16.83 16.41
CA ARG A 315 -0.49 15.61 17.23
C ARG A 315 -1.75 15.59 18.07
N ARG A 316 -2.03 16.69 18.78
CA ARG A 316 -3.20 16.79 19.65
C ARG A 316 -4.52 16.67 18.87
N TRP A 317 -4.59 17.28 17.69
CA TRP A 317 -5.75 17.19 16.81
C TRP A 317 -6.01 15.74 16.36
N VAL A 318 -4.96 15.03 15.91
CA VAL A 318 -5.07 13.63 15.48
C VAL A 318 -5.49 12.73 16.65
N GLU A 319 -4.84 12.86 17.80
CA GLU A 319 -5.20 12.09 19.01
C GLU A 319 -6.66 12.27 19.40
N LEU A 320 -7.13 13.53 19.44
CA LEU A 320 -8.51 13.84 19.83
C LEU A 320 -9.52 13.34 18.78
N MET A 321 -9.20 13.43 17.47
CA MET A 321 -10.04 12.86 16.41
C MET A 321 -10.15 11.34 16.51
N ILE A 322 -9.04 10.63 16.75
CA ILE A 322 -9.02 9.17 16.90
C ILE A 322 -9.84 8.74 18.11
N ALA A 323 -9.64 9.37 19.27
CA ALA A 323 -10.44 9.08 20.46
C ALA A 323 -11.92 9.36 20.24
N THR A 324 -12.26 10.43 19.52
CA THR A 324 -13.64 10.78 19.22
C THR A 324 -14.29 9.84 18.21
N ALA A 325 -13.53 9.23 17.30
CA ALA A 325 -14.06 8.24 16.36
C ALA A 325 -14.65 7.01 17.08
N ASP A 326 -14.07 6.60 18.21
CA ASP A 326 -14.64 5.52 19.03
C ASP A 326 -15.99 5.94 19.65
N GLU A 327 -16.07 7.14 20.22
CA GLU A 327 -17.30 7.67 20.82
C GLU A 327 -18.40 7.90 19.78
N ALA A 328 -18.04 8.31 18.57
CA ALA A 328 -18.96 8.56 17.46
C ALA A 328 -19.47 7.26 16.79
N GLY A 329 -18.95 6.11 17.22
CA GLY A 329 -19.34 4.78 16.74
C GLY A 329 -18.83 4.48 15.33
N LEU A 330 -17.67 5.01 14.94
CA LEU A 330 -17.04 4.62 13.66
C LEU A 330 -16.55 3.16 13.74
N PRO A 331 -16.51 2.43 12.60
CA PRO A 331 -16.06 1.04 12.57
C PRO A 331 -14.70 0.85 13.24
N THR A 332 -14.56 -0.18 14.08
CA THR A 332 -13.34 -0.46 14.86
C THR A 332 -12.46 -1.55 14.23
N ASP A 333 -12.84 -2.07 13.06
CA ASP A 333 -12.05 -3.06 12.37
C ASP A 333 -10.69 -2.48 11.92
N PRO A 334 -9.61 -3.28 11.93
CA PRO A 334 -8.28 -2.78 11.61
C PRO A 334 -8.16 -2.14 10.22
N ALA A 335 -8.88 -2.66 9.22
CA ALA A 335 -8.79 -2.17 7.85
C ALA A 335 -9.32 -0.73 7.74
N PHE A 336 -10.48 -0.45 8.33
CA PHE A 336 -11.04 0.90 8.35
C PHE A 336 -10.17 1.84 9.19
N ARG A 337 -9.72 1.38 10.37
CA ARG A 337 -8.93 2.21 11.29
C ARG A 337 -7.58 2.60 10.70
N ASP A 338 -6.91 1.68 10.02
CA ASP A 338 -5.66 1.97 9.33
C ASP A 338 -5.86 3.04 8.24
N ALA A 339 -6.89 2.90 7.41
CA ALA A 339 -7.18 3.83 6.34
C ALA A 339 -7.58 5.23 6.87
N PHE A 340 -8.42 5.28 7.90
CA PHE A 340 -8.86 6.51 8.54
C PHE A 340 -7.71 7.26 9.23
N VAL A 341 -6.94 6.57 10.07
CA VAL A 341 -5.80 7.18 10.79
C VAL A 341 -4.74 7.66 9.79
N ALA A 342 -4.47 6.89 8.75
CA ALA A 342 -3.49 7.28 7.73
C ALA A 342 -3.90 8.56 6.98
N TYR A 343 -5.20 8.76 6.72
CA TYR A 343 -5.71 10.02 6.16
C TYR A 343 -5.56 11.19 7.13
N LEU A 344 -5.94 11.02 8.40
CA LEU A 344 -5.81 12.08 9.41
C LEU A 344 -4.35 12.52 9.57
N GLU A 345 -3.42 11.57 9.62
CA GLU A 345 -1.98 11.84 9.68
C GLU A 345 -1.49 12.59 8.43
N TRP A 346 -1.92 12.18 7.24
CA TRP A 346 -1.55 12.84 5.99
C TRP A 346 -2.12 14.27 5.91
N GLY A 347 -3.42 14.44 6.11
CA GLY A 347 -4.10 15.73 6.00
C GLY A 347 -3.64 16.73 7.06
N SER A 348 -3.39 16.28 8.29
CA SER A 348 -2.91 17.15 9.37
C SER A 348 -1.48 17.67 9.11
N ARG A 349 -0.60 16.90 8.44
CA ARG A 349 0.72 17.39 8.00
C ARG A 349 0.59 18.46 6.92
N LEU A 350 -0.34 18.28 5.99
CA LEU A 350 -0.63 19.28 4.97
C LEU A 350 -1.13 20.59 5.59
N ALA A 351 -1.93 20.51 6.65
CA ALA A 351 -2.36 21.69 7.41
C ALA A 351 -1.19 22.43 8.08
N VAL A 352 -0.25 21.72 8.71
CA VAL A 352 0.97 22.33 9.28
C VAL A 352 1.76 23.06 8.20
N ILE A 353 2.08 22.38 7.09
CA ILE A 353 2.87 22.92 5.97
C ILE A 353 2.22 24.20 5.43
N ASN A 354 0.92 24.16 5.15
CA ASN A 354 0.24 25.30 4.54
C ASN A 354 -0.04 26.44 5.54
N SER A 355 -0.03 26.17 6.85
CA SER A 355 -0.27 27.21 7.86
C SER A 355 0.96 28.06 8.20
N ALA A 356 2.15 27.65 7.73
CA ALA A 356 3.40 28.32 8.07
C ALA A 356 3.44 29.78 7.58
N PRO A 357 4.13 30.68 8.31
CA PRO A 357 4.25 32.08 7.91
C PRO A 357 4.86 32.23 6.51
N GLY A 358 4.25 33.04 5.65
CA GLY A 358 4.78 33.37 4.33
C GLY A 358 4.50 32.35 3.23
N VAL A 359 3.73 31.29 3.49
CA VAL A 359 3.29 30.34 2.46
C VAL A 359 2.34 31.07 1.49
N PRO A 360 2.65 31.11 0.17
CA PRO A 360 1.78 31.74 -0.81
C PRO A 360 0.49 30.92 -0.98
N PRO A 361 -0.62 31.55 -1.39
CA PRO A 361 -1.84 30.81 -1.68
C PRO A 361 -1.61 29.83 -2.85
N PRO A 362 -2.23 28.64 -2.82
CA PRO A 362 -2.12 27.67 -3.90
C PRO A 362 -2.66 28.24 -5.22
N GLU A 363 -1.90 28.02 -6.29
CA GLU A 363 -2.22 28.38 -7.67
C GLU A 363 -3.07 27.29 -8.34
N GLY A 364 -4.04 27.73 -9.16
CA GLY A 364 -4.94 26.83 -9.89
C GLY A 364 -6.10 26.31 -9.04
N ASP A 365 -6.84 25.36 -9.63
CA ASP A 365 -7.90 24.64 -8.94
C ASP A 365 -7.55 23.15 -8.89
N TRP A 366 -7.24 22.67 -7.69
CA TRP A 366 -6.84 21.29 -7.46
C TRP A 366 -8.08 20.41 -7.31
N PRO A 367 -8.08 19.20 -7.88
CA PRO A 367 -9.19 18.28 -7.72
C PRO A 367 -9.38 17.93 -6.24
N MET A 368 -10.62 17.57 -5.90
CA MET A 368 -10.93 16.99 -4.59
C MET A 368 -10.08 15.73 -4.37
N PRO A 369 -9.43 15.57 -3.21
CA PRO A 369 -8.66 14.38 -2.95
C PRO A 369 -9.59 13.18 -2.82
N ALA A 370 -9.16 12.04 -3.35
CA ALA A 370 -9.86 10.77 -3.19
C ALA A 370 -9.01 9.84 -2.32
N TRP A 371 -9.62 9.29 -1.28
CA TRP A 371 -9.00 8.38 -0.33
C TRP A 371 -9.84 7.10 -0.21
N GLY A 372 -9.17 5.96 -0.31
CA GLY A 372 -9.84 4.67 -0.30
C GLY A 372 -9.06 3.63 0.50
N TRP A 373 -9.50 2.38 0.39
CA TRP A 373 -8.86 1.26 1.04
C TRP A 373 -7.41 1.07 0.59
N GLY A 374 -6.54 0.75 1.55
CA GLY A 374 -5.13 0.45 1.32
C GLY A 374 -4.20 1.61 1.71
N PRO A 375 -2.92 1.53 1.32
CA PRO A 375 -1.91 2.48 1.74
C PRO A 375 -2.19 3.88 1.16
N PRO A 376 -1.87 4.96 1.89
CA PRO A 376 -1.89 6.35 1.41
C PRO A 376 -1.41 6.48 -0.02
N ARG A 377 -2.31 6.92 -0.91
CA ARG A 377 -1.93 7.33 -2.26
C ARG A 377 -1.70 8.85 -2.23
N GLY A 378 -0.67 9.31 -2.93
CA GLY A 378 -0.52 10.74 -3.21
C GLY A 378 -1.71 11.24 -4.06
N PRO A 379 -1.90 12.57 -4.18
CA PRO A 379 -2.89 13.11 -5.11
C PRO A 379 -2.63 12.54 -6.51
N GLY A 380 -3.68 11.98 -7.11
CA GLY A 380 -3.66 11.44 -8.48
C GLY A 380 -3.62 12.52 -9.54
#